data_AF-A0A957N5B6-F1
#
_entry.id   AF-A0A957N5B6-F1
#
_cell.length_a   1.000
_cell.length_b   1.000
_cell.length_c   1.000
_cell.angle_alpha   90.00
_cell.angle_beta   90.00
_cell.angle_gamma   90.00
#
_symmetry.space_group_name_H-M   'P 1'
#
loop_
_entity.id
_entity.type
_entity.pdbx_description
1 polymer ?
#
loop_
_entity_poly.entity_id
_entity_poly.type
_entity_poly.pdbx_seq_one_letter_code
_entity_poly.pdbx_strand_id
1 'polypeptide(L)'
;MIKKSLSSQPGHVRVVFELPSCVWADRIHLAGEFNDWDETSIPMRQGRDGVWRAELELRRGTSYQFRYVVDGHWQTDYHADGTADNQYGTHNSIVHAELPAPQPGEEFHSSLVRERSGLTNPRTTRPLPPLVKHPVLDPGSVYAGRSHAA
;
A
#
# COMPACT_ATOMS: atom_id res chain seq x y z
N MET A 1 -2.00 13.36 5.27
CA MET A 1 -2.17 11.98 4.73
C MET A 1 -1.83 12.01 3.26
N ILE A 2 -1.08 11.02 2.77
CA ILE A 2 -0.63 10.97 1.38
C ILE A 2 -1.12 9.66 0.75
N LYS A 3 -1.80 9.75 -0.38
CA LYS A 3 -2.30 8.60 -1.14
C LYS A 3 -1.57 8.52 -2.48
N LYS A 4 -1.21 7.30 -2.90
CA LYS A 4 -0.44 7.05 -4.12
C LYS A 4 -1.20 6.07 -5.00
N SER A 5 -1.29 6.36 -6.28
CA SER A 5 -2.04 5.55 -7.25
C SER A 5 -1.36 5.58 -8.62
N LEU A 6 -1.73 4.65 -9.50
CA LEU A 6 -1.23 4.62 -10.87
C LEU A 6 -1.59 5.94 -11.58
N SER A 7 -0.60 6.54 -12.21
CA SER A 7 -0.79 7.68 -13.10
C SER A 7 -1.26 7.23 -14.48
N SER A 8 -2.02 8.09 -15.16
CA SER A 8 -2.25 7.96 -16.60
C SER A 8 -1.00 8.29 -17.43
N GLN A 9 -0.06 9.04 -16.84
CA GLN A 9 1.20 9.43 -17.47
C GLN A 9 2.25 8.32 -17.29
N PRO A 10 2.87 7.83 -18.37
CA PRO A 10 3.94 6.85 -18.29
C PRO A 10 5.10 7.35 -17.40
N GLY A 11 5.58 6.47 -16.53
CA GLY A 11 6.71 6.78 -15.63
C GLY A 11 6.37 7.70 -14.45
N HIS A 12 5.09 8.03 -14.22
CA HIS A 12 4.65 8.85 -13.09
C HIS A 12 3.76 8.07 -12.12
N VAL A 13 3.63 8.60 -10.91
CA VAL A 13 2.72 8.16 -9.87
C VAL A 13 1.83 9.34 -9.51
N ARG A 14 0.53 9.09 -9.46
CA ARG A 14 -0.45 10.08 -9.02
C ARG A 14 -0.45 10.10 -7.49
N VAL A 15 -0.03 11.22 -6.93
CA VAL A 15 0.07 11.46 -5.48
C VAL A 15 -0.97 12.49 -5.07
N VAL A 16 -1.80 12.12 -4.10
CA VAL A 16 -2.82 12.99 -3.51
C VAL A 16 -2.40 13.31 -2.08
N PHE A 17 -2.18 14.60 -1.83
CA PHE A 17 -1.89 15.16 -0.51
C PHE A 17 -3.20 15.58 0.13
N GLU A 18 -3.46 15.14 1.35
CA GLU A 18 -4.69 15.43 2.09
C GLU A 18 -4.40 16.00 3.48
N LEU A 19 -5.08 17.09 3.83
CA LEU A 19 -5.16 17.61 5.19
C LEU A 19 -6.59 17.48 5.74
N PRO A 20 -6.75 17.09 7.01
CA PRO A 20 -8.06 16.80 7.59
C PRO A 20 -8.94 18.05 7.68
N SER A 21 -10.25 17.85 7.74
CA SER A 21 -11.24 18.93 7.82
C SER A 21 -11.20 19.75 9.11
N CYS A 22 -10.49 19.27 10.13
CA CYS A 22 -10.25 20.03 11.36
C CYS A 22 -9.16 21.11 11.21
N VAL A 23 -8.43 21.15 10.08
CA VAL A 23 -7.51 22.26 9.79
C VAL A 23 -8.34 23.49 9.44
N TRP A 24 -8.30 24.47 10.35
CA TRP A 24 -8.86 25.79 10.10
C TRP A 24 -7.85 26.61 9.32
N ALA A 25 -8.17 26.90 8.05
CA ALA A 25 -7.38 27.77 7.19
C ALA A 25 -8.26 28.44 6.13
N ASP A 26 -7.88 29.63 5.68
CA ASP A 26 -8.51 30.27 4.52
C ASP A 26 -7.89 29.77 3.21
N ARG A 27 -6.57 29.53 3.22
CA ARG A 27 -5.80 29.07 2.05
C ARG A 27 -4.72 28.11 2.49
N ILE A 28 -4.60 27.03 1.72
CA ILE A 28 -3.49 26.08 1.87
C ILE A 28 -2.83 25.89 0.53
N HIS A 29 -1.50 25.96 0.52
CA HIS A 29 -0.68 25.63 -0.63
C HIS A 29 0.30 24.52 -0.29
N LEU A 30 0.75 23.83 -1.34
CA LEU A 30 1.77 22.80 -1.27
C LEU A 30 3.04 23.36 -1.93
N ALA A 31 4.17 23.30 -1.20
CA ALA A 31 5.46 23.75 -1.69
C ALA A 31 6.52 22.66 -1.47
N GLY A 32 7.40 22.46 -2.44
CA GLY A 32 8.42 21.43 -2.40
C GLY A 32 9.36 21.45 -3.60
N GLU A 33 10.22 20.45 -3.71
CA GLU A 33 11.21 20.36 -4.80
C GLU A 33 10.58 20.28 -6.19
N PHE A 34 9.35 19.79 -6.32
CA PHE A 34 8.62 19.69 -7.60
C PHE A 34 8.10 21.03 -8.14
N ASN A 35 8.07 22.09 -7.32
CA ASN A 35 7.65 23.43 -7.72
C ASN A 35 8.64 24.51 -7.26
N ASP A 36 9.91 24.14 -7.11
CA ASP A 36 10.98 25.05 -6.67
C ASP A 36 10.68 25.79 -5.36
N TRP A 37 9.93 25.15 -4.45
CA TRP A 37 9.49 25.71 -3.17
C TRP A 37 8.60 26.96 -3.27
N ASP A 38 7.94 27.18 -4.41
CA ASP A 38 6.96 28.26 -4.56
C ASP A 38 5.74 28.04 -3.65
N GLU A 39 5.53 28.98 -2.72
CA GLU A 39 4.48 28.95 -1.70
C GLU A 39 3.06 29.16 -2.22
N THR A 40 2.90 29.51 -3.50
CA THR A 40 1.62 29.97 -4.08
C THR A 40 1.18 29.16 -5.31
N SER A 41 2.11 28.49 -5.98
CA SER A 41 1.87 27.84 -7.27
C SER A 41 0.92 26.65 -7.23
N ILE A 42 0.84 25.91 -6.11
CA ILE A 42 0.01 24.70 -5.97
C ILE A 42 -0.99 24.88 -4.83
N PRO A 43 -2.18 25.46 -5.07
CA PRO A 43 -3.22 25.56 -4.06
C PRO A 43 -3.92 24.21 -3.80
N MET A 44 -4.17 23.91 -2.53
CA MET A 44 -5.05 22.81 -2.14
C MET A 44 -6.51 23.25 -2.23
N ARG A 45 -7.39 22.32 -2.63
CA ARG A 45 -8.82 22.56 -2.73
C ARG A 45 -9.56 21.85 -1.61
N GLN A 46 -10.44 22.57 -0.92
CA GLN A 46 -11.31 21.97 0.09
C GLN A 46 -12.48 21.24 -0.58
N GLY A 47 -12.64 19.95 -0.27
CA GLY A 47 -13.79 19.15 -0.69
C GLY A 47 -15.05 19.47 0.11
N ARG A 48 -16.19 18.93 -0.33
CA ARG A 48 -17.47 19.04 0.40
C ARG A 48 -17.45 18.37 1.78
N ASP A 49 -16.53 17.41 1.94
CA ASP A 49 -16.24 16.73 3.21
C ASP A 49 -15.34 17.57 4.14
N GLY A 50 -14.95 18.78 3.71
CA GLY A 50 -14.07 19.69 4.45
C GLY A 50 -12.58 19.33 4.34
N VAL A 51 -12.23 18.21 3.69
CA VAL A 51 -10.84 17.76 3.54
C VAL A 51 -10.15 18.53 2.42
N TRP A 52 -8.96 19.04 2.69
CA TRP A 52 -8.15 19.75 1.71
C TRP A 52 -7.34 18.76 0.88
N ARG A 53 -7.29 18.96 -0.45
CA ARG A 53 -6.58 18.07 -1.37
C ARG A 53 -5.75 18.82 -2.42
N ALA A 54 -4.54 18.34 -2.66
CA ALA A 54 -3.77 18.64 -3.86
C ALA A 54 -3.35 17.34 -4.53
N GLU A 55 -3.32 17.34 -5.86
CA GLU A 55 -3.02 16.17 -6.67
C GLU A 55 -1.89 16.51 -7.62
N LEU A 56 -0.85 15.68 -7.62
CA LEU A 56 0.34 15.84 -8.46
C LEU A 56 0.70 14.52 -9.13
N GLU A 57 1.23 14.64 -10.35
CA GLU A 57 1.86 13.54 -11.07
C GLU A 57 3.37 13.64 -10.87
N LEU A 58 3.93 12.77 -10.02
CA LEU A 58 5.35 12.80 -9.66
C LEU A 58 6.12 11.67 -10.36
N ARG A 59 7.40 11.89 -10.69
CA ARG A 59 8.20 10.86 -11.36
C ARG A 59 8.36 9.64 -10.45
N ARG A 60 8.05 8.47 -11.00
CA ARG A 60 8.10 7.21 -10.25
C ARG A 60 9.52 6.91 -9.77
N GLY A 61 9.65 6.42 -8.54
CA GLY A 61 10.93 6.05 -7.92
C GLY A 61 11.78 7.25 -7.50
N THR A 62 11.19 8.44 -7.46
CA THR A 62 11.85 9.67 -6.97
C THR A 62 11.29 10.03 -5.60
N SER A 63 12.14 10.56 -4.74
CA SER A 63 11.74 11.13 -3.45
C SER A 63 11.78 12.64 -3.55
N TYR A 64 10.79 13.30 -2.96
CA TYR A 64 10.67 14.76 -2.97
C TYR A 64 10.50 15.29 -1.56
N GLN A 65 11.17 16.40 -1.25
CA GLN A 65 10.89 17.18 -0.07
C GLN A 65 9.75 18.17 -0.31
N PHE A 66 8.89 18.35 0.68
CA PHE A 66 7.75 19.28 0.64
C PHE A 66 7.33 19.75 2.02
N ARG A 67 6.49 20.80 2.07
CA ARG A 67 5.75 21.29 3.23
C ARG A 67 4.42 21.91 2.79
N TYR A 68 3.50 22.08 3.73
CA TYR A 68 2.28 22.85 3.50
C TYR A 68 2.46 24.30 3.95
N VAL A 69 1.89 25.23 3.21
CA VAL A 69 1.81 26.65 3.59
C VAL A 69 0.35 26.95 3.90
N VAL A 70 0.03 27.05 5.20
CA VAL A 70 -1.33 27.25 5.73
C VAL A 70 -1.44 28.69 6.19
N ASP A 71 -2.21 29.51 5.48
CA ASP A 71 -2.34 30.96 5.74
C ASP A 71 -0.99 31.68 5.91
N GLY A 72 0.01 31.28 5.12
CA GLY A 72 1.37 31.84 5.17
C GLY A 72 2.29 31.19 6.21
N HIS A 73 1.82 30.19 6.95
CA HIS A 73 2.61 29.46 7.94
C HIS A 73 3.04 28.09 7.43
N TRP A 74 4.35 27.82 7.53
CA TRP A 74 4.94 26.56 7.11
C TRP A 74 4.66 25.41 8.08
N GLN A 75 3.99 24.36 7.61
CA GLN A 75 3.66 23.16 8.37
C GLN A 75 4.29 21.90 7.76
N THR A 76 4.81 21.06 8.64
CA THR A 76 5.38 19.75 8.31
C THR A 76 4.31 18.68 8.49
N ASP A 77 4.19 17.76 7.53
CA ASP A 77 3.31 16.59 7.64
C ASP A 77 4.00 15.49 8.44
N TYR A 78 3.46 15.18 9.63
CA TYR A 78 3.92 14.08 10.48
C TYR A 78 3.48 12.69 9.97
N HIS A 79 2.58 12.65 8.98
CA HIS A 79 2.14 11.44 8.29
C HIS A 79 2.80 11.29 6.91
N ALA A 80 3.86 12.06 6.63
CA ALA A 80 4.68 11.88 5.45
C ALA A 80 5.43 10.55 5.48
N ASP A 81 6.03 10.16 4.35
CA ASP A 81 6.82 8.93 4.29
C ASP A 81 8.15 9.05 5.05
N GLY A 82 8.60 10.29 5.30
CA GLY A 82 9.77 10.58 6.12
C GLY A 82 9.94 12.07 6.37
N THR A 83 11.07 12.42 6.99
CA THR A 83 11.46 13.80 7.29
C THR A 83 12.91 14.06 6.93
N ALA A 84 13.22 15.26 6.44
CA ALA A 84 14.57 15.72 6.17
C ALA A 84 14.89 16.97 7.01
N ASP A 85 16.11 17.05 7.55
CA ASP A 85 16.59 18.25 8.23
C ASP A 85 16.73 19.40 7.23
N ASN A 86 16.36 20.61 7.66
CA ASN A 86 16.61 21.83 6.89
C ASN A 86 17.52 22.80 7.64
N GLN A 87 18.08 23.75 6.90
CA GLN A 87 19.01 24.77 7.41
C GLN A 87 18.41 25.72 8.46
N TYR A 88 17.10 25.67 8.68
CA TYR A 88 16.37 26.57 9.57
C TYR A 88 16.03 25.92 10.92
N GLY A 89 16.63 24.77 11.24
CA GLY A 89 16.37 24.05 12.49
C GLY A 89 14.96 23.46 12.57
N THR A 90 14.30 23.29 11.42
CA THR A 90 13.02 22.59 11.29
C THR A 90 13.18 21.40 10.34
N HIS A 91 12.09 20.67 10.09
CA HIS A 91 12.12 19.51 9.18
C HIS A 91 11.19 19.71 8.00
N ASN A 92 11.63 19.28 6.83
CA ASN A 92 10.81 19.12 5.64
C ASN A 92 10.17 17.72 5.65
N SER A 93 8.99 17.59 5.07
CA SER A 93 8.36 16.29 4.85
C SER A 93 8.91 15.64 3.59
N ILE A 94 9.04 14.31 3.58
CA ILE A 94 9.46 13.54 2.41
C ILE A 94 8.28 12.74 1.87
N VAL A 95 8.10 12.76 0.55
CA VAL A 95 7.21 11.85 -0.16
C VAL A 95 8.00 10.99 -1.14
N HIS A 96 7.82 9.68 -1.08
CA HIS A 96 8.34 8.73 -2.04
C HIS A 96 7.29 8.48 -3.12
N ALA A 97 7.57 8.86 -4.36
CA ALA A 97 6.69 8.65 -5.50
C ALA A 97 6.78 7.19 -6.00
N GLU A 98 6.44 6.27 -5.11
CA GLU A 98 6.42 4.83 -5.34
C GLU A 98 5.02 4.29 -5.08
N LEU A 99 4.60 3.34 -5.90
CA LEU A 99 3.35 2.62 -5.62
C LEU A 99 3.61 1.70 -4.43
N PRO A 100 2.67 1.61 -3.47
CA PRO A 100 2.75 0.55 -2.47
C PRO A 100 2.85 -0.78 -3.22
N ALA A 101 3.76 -1.65 -2.78
CA ALA A 101 3.86 -2.99 -3.32
C ALA A 101 2.47 -3.65 -3.24
N PRO A 102 2.04 -4.40 -4.26
CA PRO A 102 0.79 -5.15 -4.19
C PRO A 102 0.82 -5.98 -2.91
N GLN A 103 -0.09 -5.70 -1.97
CA GLN A 103 -0.17 -6.52 -0.77
C GLN A 103 -0.58 -7.93 -1.20
N PRO A 104 0.10 -9.00 -0.76
CA PRO A 104 -0.32 -10.37 -1.05
C PRO A 104 -1.71 -10.60 -0.41
N GLY A 105 -2.78 -10.40 -1.18
CA GLY A 105 -4.16 -10.55 -0.69
C GLY A 105 -5.21 -9.61 -1.30
N GLU A 106 -4.82 -8.53 -2.01
CA GLU A 106 -5.78 -7.78 -2.83
C GLU A 106 -6.00 -8.51 -4.16
N GLU A 107 -6.83 -9.57 -4.12
CA GLU A 107 -7.39 -10.17 -5.32
C GLU A 107 -8.28 -9.13 -6.01
N PHE A 108 -7.72 -8.49 -7.04
CA PHE A 108 -8.46 -7.71 -8.01
C PHE A 108 -9.53 -8.61 -8.64
N HIS A 109 -10.75 -8.54 -8.11
CA HIS A 109 -11.96 -8.97 -8.80
C HIS A 109 -12.16 -8.04 -10.00
N SER A 110 -11.34 -8.24 -11.01
CA SER A 110 -11.45 -7.66 -12.34
C SER A 110 -12.69 -8.26 -13.00
N SER A 111 -13.86 -7.77 -12.62
CA SER A 111 -15.13 -8.03 -13.29
C SER A 111 -15.17 -7.27 -14.61
N LEU A 112 -14.28 -7.62 -15.55
CA LEU A 112 -14.34 -7.12 -16.93
C LEU A 112 -13.59 -8.00 -17.95
N VAL A 113 -13.95 -9.29 -18.04
CA VAL A 113 -13.84 -10.12 -19.26
C VAL A 113 -15.00 -11.14 -19.19
N ARG A 114 -16.18 -10.85 -19.74
CA ARG A 114 -16.67 -10.98 -21.13
C ARG A 114 -17.62 -12.17 -21.28
N GLU A 115 -18.55 -11.97 -22.22
CA GLU A 115 -19.23 -12.97 -23.06
C GLU A 115 -20.52 -13.62 -22.56
N ARG A 116 -21.58 -13.22 -23.29
CA ARG A 116 -22.79 -13.97 -23.56
C ARG A 116 -22.42 -15.40 -23.98
N SER A 117 -23.09 -16.39 -23.38
CA SER A 117 -23.89 -17.42 -24.05
C SER A 117 -23.85 -18.74 -23.28
N GLY A 118 -25.04 -19.18 -22.83
CA GLY A 118 -25.48 -20.57 -22.96
C GLY A 118 -24.72 -21.69 -22.24
N LEU A 119 -25.44 -22.29 -21.30
CA LEU A 119 -25.62 -23.73 -21.11
C LEU A 119 -24.59 -24.55 -20.29
N THR A 120 -25.19 -25.13 -19.25
CA THR A 120 -24.86 -26.37 -18.52
C THR A 120 -23.87 -26.27 -17.35
N ASN A 121 -24.45 -26.54 -16.18
CA ASN A 121 -23.79 -26.85 -14.93
C ASN A 121 -23.57 -28.38 -14.89
N PRO A 122 -22.41 -28.88 -14.49
CA PRO A 122 -22.47 -29.95 -13.50
C PRO A 122 -21.47 -29.79 -12.35
N ARG A 123 -21.96 -30.07 -11.14
CA ARG A 123 -21.22 -30.30 -9.90
C ARG A 123 -19.95 -31.12 -10.17
N THR A 124 -18.80 -30.69 -9.66
CA THR A 124 -17.69 -31.62 -9.37
C THR A 124 -16.92 -31.15 -8.14
N THR A 125 -17.08 -31.95 -7.09
CA THR A 125 -16.29 -32.04 -5.86
C THR A 125 -14.79 -32.19 -6.14
N ARG A 126 -13.97 -31.38 -5.48
CA ARG A 126 -12.51 -31.44 -5.53
C ARG A 126 -12.00 -32.52 -4.56
N PRO A 127 -11.06 -33.41 -4.95
CA PRO A 127 -10.51 -34.44 -4.05
C PRO A 127 -9.44 -33.87 -3.10
N LEU A 128 -9.42 -34.38 -1.86
CA LEU A 128 -8.44 -34.07 -0.82
C LEU A 128 -7.08 -34.76 -1.11
N PRO A 129 -5.93 -34.18 -0.70
CA PRO A 129 -4.63 -34.83 -0.79
C PRO A 129 -4.46 -35.92 0.29
N PRO A 130 -3.69 -36.99 0.02
CA PRO A 130 -3.51 -38.10 0.96
C PRO A 130 -2.57 -37.76 2.13
N LEU A 131 -2.99 -38.15 3.35
CA LEU A 131 -2.22 -38.09 4.60
C LEU A 131 -0.99 -39.02 4.54
N VAL A 132 0.20 -38.49 4.81
CA VAL A 132 1.40 -39.28 5.10
C VAL A 132 1.25 -39.95 6.47
N LYS A 133 1.28 -41.28 6.51
CA LYS A 133 1.23 -42.05 7.76
C LYS A 133 2.65 -42.23 8.30
N HIS A 134 2.91 -41.70 9.50
CA HIS A 134 4.10 -42.05 10.29
C HIS A 134 4.01 -43.52 10.75
N PRO A 135 5.09 -44.31 10.71
CA PRO A 135 5.07 -45.69 11.18
C PRO A 135 4.99 -45.74 12.71
N VAL A 136 3.93 -46.36 13.21
CA VAL A 136 3.73 -46.77 14.60
C VAL A 136 4.38 -48.15 14.78
N LEU A 137 5.23 -48.28 15.80
CA LEU A 137 5.85 -49.52 16.23
C LEU A 137 4.77 -50.46 16.82
N ASP A 138 4.69 -51.68 16.31
CA ASP A 138 3.68 -52.67 16.71
C ASP A 138 4.22 -53.57 17.86
N PRO A 139 3.48 -53.78 18.95
CA PRO A 139 3.91 -54.62 20.06
C PRO A 139 3.27 -56.03 20.04
N GLY A 140 4.12 -57.06 20.20
CA GLY A 140 3.82 -58.26 21.00
C GLY A 140 3.36 -59.53 20.27
N SER A 141 4.19 -60.58 20.30
CA SER A 141 3.97 -61.76 21.15
C SER A 141 4.81 -62.99 20.73
N VAL A 142 5.69 -63.37 21.66
CA VAL A 142 6.27 -64.66 22.08
C VAL A 142 5.78 -65.99 21.43
N TYR A 143 6.73 -66.95 21.35
CA TYR A 143 6.70 -68.43 21.58
C TYR A 143 7.41 -69.18 20.43
N ALA A 144 8.21 -70.25 20.57
CA ALA A 144 8.76 -71.10 21.64
C ALA A 144 10.01 -71.78 21.00
N GLY A 145 11.10 -72.17 21.68
CA GLY A 145 11.22 -73.23 22.67
C GLY A 145 12.03 -74.44 22.13
N ARG A 146 13.04 -74.88 22.92
CA ARG A 146 13.83 -76.15 22.89
C ARG A 146 14.98 -76.28 21.87
N SER A 147 16.12 -76.94 22.13
CA SER A 147 16.81 -77.47 23.32
C SER A 147 18.13 -78.13 22.85
N HIS A 148 19.23 -77.87 23.58
CA HIS A 148 20.37 -78.73 23.95
C HIS A 148 21.35 -79.45 22.98
N ALA A 149 22.61 -79.41 23.46
CA ALA A 149 23.75 -80.33 23.34
C ALA A 149 24.56 -80.31 22.03
N ALA A 150 25.89 -80.38 22.04
CA ALA A 150 26.85 -80.82 23.06
C ALA A 150 28.14 -79.96 23.04
#